data_AF-A0A1Y4U875-F1
#
_entry.id   AF-A0A1Y4U875-F1
#
_cell.length_a   1.000
_cell.length_b   1.000
_cell.length_c   1.000
_cell.angle_alpha   90.00
_cell.angle_beta   90.00
_cell.angle_gamma   90.00
#
_symmetry.space_group_name_H-M   'P 1'
#
loop_
_entity.id
_entity.type
_entity.pdbx_description
1 polymer ?
#
loop_
_entity_poly.entity_id
_entity_poly.type
_entity_poly.pdbx_seq_one_letter_code
_entity_poly.pdbx_strand_id
1 'polypeptide(L)'
;MKRRNPFTEHPNLPSGTLYLFHRSDRRCPAADSLFGLIDKTSMGIIYLESSSRDLRRFRFWHRLPKHYRYHRLASRSELRDYIFNLAYYECAAIQSGIGRTCRTLVR
;
A
#
# COMPACT_ATOMS: atom_id res chain seq x y z
N MET A 1 -3.32 -7.13 34.56
CA MET A 1 -3.15 -7.69 33.20
C MET A 1 -4.29 -7.21 32.31
N LYS A 2 -4.06 -6.23 31.42
CA LYS A 2 -5.10 -5.74 30.50
C LYS A 2 -5.28 -6.74 29.35
N ARG A 3 -6.48 -7.32 29.24
CA ARG A 3 -6.85 -8.19 28.12
C ARG A 3 -6.80 -7.35 26.84
N ARG A 4 -5.82 -7.63 25.97
CA ARG A 4 -5.74 -7.02 24.63
C ARG A 4 -6.89 -7.58 23.80
N ASN A 5 -7.69 -6.68 23.23
CA ASN A 5 -8.82 -7.04 22.38
C ASN A 5 -8.25 -7.52 21.03
N PRO A 6 -8.45 -8.78 20.62
CA PRO A 6 -7.74 -9.37 19.47
C PRO A 6 -8.19 -8.85 18.10
N PHE A 7 -9.07 -7.85 18.05
CA PHE A 7 -9.72 -7.38 16.82
C PHE A 7 -9.38 -5.95 16.41
N THR A 8 -8.53 -5.21 17.13
CA THR A 8 -8.35 -3.78 16.84
C THR A 8 -6.95 -3.23 17.08
N GLU A 9 -5.90 -3.92 16.65
CA GLU A 9 -4.58 -3.29 16.54
C GLU A 9 -3.92 -3.75 15.25
N HIS A 10 -4.29 -3.13 14.12
CA HIS A 10 -3.29 -3.03 13.07
C HIS A 10 -2.11 -2.27 13.69
N PRO A 11 -0.89 -2.85 13.75
CA PRO A 11 0.26 -2.14 14.27
C PRO A 11 0.42 -0.82 13.52
N ASN A 12 0.88 0.24 14.20
CA ASN A 12 1.17 1.52 13.55
C ASN A 12 2.22 1.28 12.46
N LEU A 13 1.77 1.08 11.22
CA LEU A 13 2.65 0.85 10.09
C LEU A 13 3.34 2.19 9.75
N PRO A 14 4.69 2.21 9.62
CA PRO A 14 5.39 3.44 9.31
C PRO A 14 5.00 3.98 7.94
N SER A 15 4.81 5.30 7.86
CA SER A 15 4.59 6.01 6.59
C SER A 15 5.77 5.81 5.63
N GLY A 16 5.51 5.81 4.33
CA GLY A 16 6.52 5.59 3.29
C GLY A 16 7.04 4.16 3.18
N THR A 17 6.47 3.20 3.92
CA THR A 17 6.88 1.80 3.89
C THR A 17 5.97 0.97 3.00
N LEU A 18 6.54 0.05 2.21
CA LEU A 18 5.80 -0.84 1.33
C LEU A 18 5.52 -2.19 2.01
N TYR A 19 4.25 -2.58 2.03
CA TYR A 19 3.80 -3.87 2.54
C TYR A 19 3.06 -4.67 1.47
N LEU A 20 3.12 -5.99 1.59
CA LEU A 20 2.28 -6.92 0.84
C LEU A 20 1.14 -7.37 1.75
N PHE A 21 -0.09 -7.08 1.35
CA PHE A 21 -1.30 -7.42 2.07
C PHE A 21 -1.99 -8.63 1.45
N HIS A 22 -2.41 -9.57 2.29
CA HIS A 22 -3.08 -10.77 1.85
C HIS A 22 -4.33 -11.09 2.70
N ARG A 23 -5.30 -11.75 2.07
CA ARG A 23 -6.62 -12.03 2.68
C ARG A 23 -6.60 -13.25 3.59
N SER A 24 -5.89 -14.30 3.19
CA SER A 24 -5.96 -15.64 3.78
C SER A 24 -4.59 -16.27 4.09
N ASP A 25 -3.63 -16.23 3.15
CA ASP A 25 -2.25 -16.69 3.37
C ASP A 25 -1.45 -15.68 4.21
N ARG A 26 -0.92 -16.13 5.35
CA ARG A 26 -0.09 -15.34 6.27
C ARG A 26 1.29 -15.00 5.69
N ARG A 27 1.79 -15.79 4.73
CA ARG A 27 3.09 -15.56 4.07
C ARG A 27 3.05 -14.39 3.10
N CYS A 28 1.86 -13.94 2.69
CA CYS A 28 1.66 -12.84 1.75
C CYS A 28 2.53 -13.02 0.48
N PRO A 29 2.28 -14.08 -0.32
CA PRO A 29 3.01 -14.30 -1.55
C PRO A 29 2.78 -13.14 -2.53
N ALA A 30 3.83 -12.67 -3.18
CA ALA A 30 3.77 -11.50 -4.06
C ALA A 30 2.72 -11.61 -5.17
N ALA A 31 2.60 -12.80 -5.77
CA ALA A 31 1.70 -13.06 -6.90
C ALA A 31 0.22 -12.75 -6.59
N ASP A 32 -0.24 -12.97 -5.36
CA ASP A 32 -1.65 -12.83 -4.98
C ASP A 32 -1.91 -11.67 -4.00
N SER A 33 -0.84 -11.03 -3.51
CA SER A 33 -0.93 -9.95 -2.54
C SER A 33 -1.22 -8.60 -3.19
N LEU A 34 -1.81 -7.70 -2.40
CA LEU A 34 -1.88 -6.29 -2.72
C LEU A 34 -0.61 -5.62 -2.19
N PHE A 35 0.20 -5.04 -3.07
CA PHE A 35 1.26 -4.13 -2.69
C PHE A 35 0.63 -2.81 -2.26
N GLY A 36 1.00 -2.28 -1.10
CA GLY A 36 0.47 -1.02 -0.59
C GLY A 36 1.54 -0.20 0.11
N LEU A 37 1.73 1.02 -0.39
CA LEU A 37 2.60 2.03 0.21
C LEU A 37 1.82 2.81 1.27
N ILE A 38 2.31 2.86 2.50
CA ILE A 38 1.60 3.49 3.61
C ILE A 38 1.68 5.02 3.53
N ASP A 39 0.52 5.68 3.56
CA ASP A 39 0.40 7.12 3.85
C ASP A 39 0.42 7.32 5.37
N LYS A 40 -0.61 6.79 6.05
CA LYS A 40 -0.77 6.90 7.51
C LYS A 40 -1.65 5.80 8.08
N THR A 41 -1.55 5.62 9.39
CA THR A 41 -2.50 4.83 10.19
C THR A 41 -3.25 5.77 11.13
N SER A 42 -4.59 5.74 11.13
CA SER A 42 -5.42 6.58 11.99
C SER A 42 -6.66 5.83 12.44
N MET A 43 -6.93 5.83 13.75
CA MET A 43 -8.08 5.13 14.37
C MET A 43 -8.17 3.65 13.94
N GLY A 44 -7.04 2.95 13.84
CA GLY A 44 -6.98 1.55 13.40
C GLY A 44 -7.24 1.32 11.91
N ILE A 45 -7.40 2.39 11.12
CA ILE A 45 -7.55 2.33 9.67
C ILE A 45 -6.21 2.64 9.02
N ILE A 46 -5.78 1.75 8.12
CA ILE A 46 -4.60 1.97 7.28
C ILE A 46 -5.01 2.71 6.02
N TYR A 47 -4.35 3.84 5.76
CA TYR A 47 -4.46 4.61 4.52
C TYR A 47 -3.23 4.35 3.67
N LEU A 48 -3.46 4.05 2.39
CA LEU A 48 -2.44 3.80 1.40
C LEU A 48 -2.30 5.02 0.49
N GLU A 49 -1.06 5.46 0.31
CA GLU A 49 -0.70 6.47 -0.68
C GLU A 49 -0.95 5.92 -2.08
N SER A 50 -0.45 4.71 -2.34
CA SER A 50 -0.65 3.96 -3.56
C SER A 50 -0.77 2.46 -3.28
N SER A 51 -1.49 1.74 -4.14
CA SER A 51 -1.51 0.27 -4.12
C SER A 51 -1.68 -0.34 -5.51
N SER A 52 -1.19 -1.57 -5.67
CA SER A 52 -1.33 -2.35 -6.89
C SER A 52 -1.32 -3.86 -6.59
N ARG A 53 -2.02 -4.64 -7.42
CA ARG A 53 -1.96 -6.12 -7.38
C ARG A 53 -1.11 -6.71 -8.50
N ASP A 54 -0.99 -5.99 -9.62
CA ASP A 54 -0.39 -6.47 -10.85
C ASP A 54 0.87 -5.68 -11.24
N LEU A 55 1.25 -4.67 -10.44
CA LEU A 55 2.32 -3.71 -10.74
C LEU A 55 2.13 -3.00 -12.08
N ARG A 56 0.90 -2.92 -12.59
CA ARG A 56 0.56 -2.25 -13.86
C ARG A 56 -0.49 -1.18 -13.66
N ARG A 57 -1.45 -1.44 -12.77
CA ARG A 57 -2.52 -0.50 -12.43
C ARG A 57 -2.36 -0.09 -10.98
N PHE A 58 -2.39 1.22 -10.75
CA PHE A 58 -2.21 1.80 -9.43
C PHE A 58 -3.46 2.54 -9.00
N ARG A 59 -3.82 2.36 -7.73
CA ARG A 59 -4.87 3.11 -7.06
C ARG A 59 -4.24 3.95 -5.96
N PHE A 60 -4.65 5.21 -5.87
CA PHE A 60 -4.06 6.17 -4.95
C PHE A 60 -5.04 6.57 -3.83
N TRP A 61 -4.47 7.05 -2.73
CA TRP A 61 -5.16 7.76 -1.64
C TRP A 61 -6.44 7.06 -1.17
N HIS A 62 -6.30 5.82 -0.69
CA HIS A 62 -7.46 5.06 -0.25
C HIS A 62 -7.19 4.22 0.99
N ARG A 63 -8.28 3.92 1.71
CA ARG A 63 -8.23 2.96 2.81
C ARG A 63 -7.88 1.56 2.32
N LEU A 64 -7.08 0.83 3.10
CA LEU A 64 -6.92 -0.60 2.94
C LEU A 64 -8.28 -1.29 3.19
N PRO A 65 -8.76 -2.14 2.27
CA PRO A 65 -10.00 -2.89 2.51
C PRO A 65 -9.89 -3.82 3.73
N LYS A 66 -10.94 -3.86 4.56
CA LYS A 66 -10.98 -4.63 5.81
C LYS A 66 -10.77 -6.15 5.66
N HIS A 67 -10.87 -6.68 4.44
CA HIS A 67 -10.68 -8.11 4.17
C HIS A 67 -9.21 -8.54 4.07
N TYR A 68 -8.26 -7.60 4.08
CA TYR A 68 -6.84 -7.90 4.17
C TYR A 68 -6.44 -8.11 5.64
N ARG A 69 -6.18 -9.37 6.01
CA ARG A 69 -5.93 -9.77 7.41
C ARG A 69 -4.44 -9.90 7.71
N TYR A 70 -3.66 -10.29 6.71
CA TYR A 70 -2.23 -10.54 6.85
C TYR A 70 -1.44 -9.50 6.08
N HIS A 71 -0.27 -9.17 6.59
CA HIS A 71 0.67 -8.31 5.90
C HIS A 71 2.10 -8.75 6.21
N ARG A 72 3.02 -8.48 5.28
CA ARG A 72 4.46 -8.53 5.54
C ARG A 72 5.15 -7.36 4.88
N LEU A 73 6.32 -7.01 5.40
CA LEU A 73 7.19 -6.03 4.77
C LEU A 73 7.63 -6.54 3.38
N ALA A 74 7.63 -5.65 2.39
CA ALA A 74 8.18 -5.96 1.09
C ALA A 74 9.68 -6.25 1.18
N SER A 75 10.15 -7.20 0.37
CA SER A 75 11.58 -7.37 0.17
C SER A 75 12.17 -6.19 -0.60
N ARG A 76 13.51 -6.08 -0.62
CA ARG A 76 14.19 -5.03 -1.37
C ARG A 76 13.92 -5.11 -2.88
N SER A 77 13.85 -6.31 -3.45
CA SER A 77 13.51 -6.49 -4.86
C SER A 77 12.07 -6.09 -5.14
N GLU A 78 11.13 -6.51 -4.30
CA GLU A 78 9.71 -6.13 -4.40
C GLU A 78 9.50 -4.61 -4.31
N LEU A 79 10.23 -3.93 -3.41
CA LEU A 79 10.21 -2.47 -3.31
C LEU A 79 10.71 -1.81 -4.59
N ARG A 80 11.86 -2.26 -5.10
CA ARG A 80 12.44 -1.73 -6.35
C ARG A 80 11.47 -1.88 -7.52
N ASP A 81 10.88 -3.07 -7.67
CA ASP A 81 9.97 -3.36 -8.77
C ASP A 81 8.69 -2.53 -8.64
N TYR A 82 8.17 -2.34 -7.41
CA TYR A 82 7.01 -1.48 -7.16
C TYR A 82 7.28 -0.02 -7.51
N ILE A 83 8.40 0.56 -7.05
CA ILE A 83 8.73 1.98 -7.29
C ILE A 83 8.96 2.23 -8.79
N PHE A 84 9.67 1.34 -9.48
CA PHE A 84 9.88 1.46 -10.92
C PHE A 84 8.55 1.47 -11.68
N ASN A 85 7.66 0.51 -11.39
CA ASN A 85 6.38 0.40 -12.08
C ASN A 85 5.42 1.55 -11.72
N LEU A 86 5.46 2.05 -10.49
CA LEU A 86 4.68 3.22 -10.08
C LEU A 86 5.11 4.46 -10.86
N ALA A 87 6.40 4.73 -10.94
CA ALA A 87 6.94 5.85 -11.71
C ALA A 87 6.58 5.73 -13.20
N TYR A 88 6.70 4.53 -13.78
CA TYR A 88 6.29 4.27 -15.15
C TYR A 88 4.78 4.54 -15.37
N TYR A 89 3.93 4.07 -14.47
CA TYR A 89 2.49 4.30 -14.52
C TYR A 89 2.14 5.80 -14.48
N GLU A 90 2.76 6.56 -13.58
CA GLU A 90 2.53 8.01 -13.49
C GLU A 90 3.00 8.75 -14.74
N CYS A 91 4.17 8.42 -15.28
CA CYS A 91 4.65 8.97 -16.56
C CYS A 91 3.69 8.68 -17.71
N ALA A 92 3.20 7.44 -17.83
CA ALA A 92 2.25 7.06 -18.86
C ALA A 92 0.89 7.76 -18.70
N ALA A 93 0.42 7.94 -17.46
CA ALA A 93 -0.82 8.67 -17.17
C ALA A 93 -0.72 10.15 -17.55
N ILE A 94 0.44 10.79 -17.27
CA ILE A 94 0.73 12.17 -17.67
C ILE A 94 0.72 12.30 -19.20
N GLN A 95 1.39 11.40 -19.92
CA GLN A 95 1.45 11.41 -21.39
C GLN A 95 0.07 11.20 -22.04
N SER A 96 -0.82 10.45 -21.38
CA SER A 96 -2.18 10.19 -21.86
C SER A 96 -3.17 11.32 -21.58
N GLY A 97 -2.73 12.47 -21.05
CA GLY A 97 -3.60 13.60 -20.71
C GLY A 97 -4.49 13.36 -19.48
N ILE A 98 -4.33 12.23 -18.78
CA ILE A 98 -4.97 11.94 -17.50
C ILE A 98 -4.05 12.51 -16.40
N GLY A 99 -3.78 13.80 -16.48
CA GLY A 99 -2.93 14.51 -15.53
C GLY A 99 -3.61 14.59 -14.17
N ARG A 100 -3.29 13.67 -13.26
CA ARG A 100 -3.51 13.91 -11.83
C ARG A 100 -2.27 14.61 -11.32
N THR A 101 -2.35 15.93 -11.20
CA THR A 101 -1.30 16.76 -10.61
C THR A 101 -0.88 16.15 -9.28
N CYS A 102 0.39 15.76 -9.18
CA CYS A 102 1.06 15.54 -7.91
C CYS A 102 0.85 16.83 -7.11
N ARG A 103 -0.01 16.82 -6.08
CA ARG A 103 -0.14 17.98 -5.19
C ARG A 103 1.14 18.00 -4.39
N THR A 104 2.10 18.79 -4.84
CA THR A 104 3.17 19.30 -4.01
C THR A 104 2.48 20.03 -2.85
N LEU A 105 2.30 19.36 -1.72
CA LEU A 105 2.08 20.03 -0.45
C LEU A 105 3.43 20.70 -0.13
N VAL A 106 3.60 21.89 -0.69
CA VAL A 106 4.59 22.85 -0.20
C VAL A 106 4.26 23.06 1.28
N ARG A 107 5.13 22.59 2.15
CA ARG A 107 5.18 22.99 3.55
C ARG A 107 6.09 24.18 3.69
#